data_AF-A0A0L7LMB8-F1
#
_entry.id   AF-A0A0L7LMB8-F1
#
_cell.length_a   1.000
_cell.length_b   1.000
_cell.length_c   1.000
_cell.angle_alpha   90.00
_cell.angle_beta   90.00
_cell.angle_gamma   90.00
#
_symmetry.space_group_name_H-M   'P 1'
#
loop_
_entity.id
_entity.type
_entity.pdbx_description
1 polymer ?
#
loop_
_entity_poly.entity_id
_entity_poly.type
_entity_poly.pdbx_seq_one_letter_code
_entity_poly.pdbx_strand_id
1 'polypeptide(L)'
;MSRFDPAPLPYAKLTKNLEIVKKRLGRDMTLSEKVLYSHLDDPNGQDMNKEVYKFLETAGAKYGVGFWKPGSGIIHQIILENYAFPGLLMIGTDSHTPNGGGLGGKLKGWTSPKDVILKVAGILTVKGGTGAIVEYHGDGIDSISCTGMATICNMGAEIGATTSVFPYNSRMEAYLKSTGRHDIAASANKYKNLLTPDAGAPYDELIELDLTTLEPHVNGPFTPDLASPISKLGEVAKKNNWPLDIRVGLIGSCTNSSYEDMGRCASIVKEDGKKFKLSDPFGDELPSKGFDPGQDTYEHPPADGSSEYQVLFLSYATNAENGELNKIRNQLTGEYGPVPGTARAYKAAGVQWVVVGDENYGEGSSREHAALEPRHLGGRAIIVKSFAR
;
A
#
# COMPACT_ATOMS: atom_id res chain seq x y z
N MET A 1 -1.52 22.10 5.55
CA MET A 1 -1.20 20.75 5.06
C MET A 1 -2.28 19.80 5.54
N SER A 2 -2.72 19.93 6.78
CA SER A 2 -3.98 19.37 7.28
C SER A 2 -4.57 20.31 8.33
N ARG A 3 -5.70 19.94 8.95
CA ARG A 3 -6.18 20.64 10.16
C ARG A 3 -5.24 20.52 11.36
N PHE A 4 -4.33 19.55 11.34
CA PHE A 4 -3.35 19.28 12.39
C PHE A 4 -1.97 19.89 12.10
N ASP A 5 -1.72 20.26 10.84
CA ASP A 5 -0.51 20.96 10.41
C ASP A 5 -0.87 22.17 9.53
N PRO A 6 -0.77 23.40 10.08
CA PRO A 6 -1.21 24.62 9.41
C PRO A 6 -0.26 25.08 8.29
N ALA A 7 0.85 24.39 8.02
CA ALA A 7 1.79 24.77 6.97
C ALA A 7 1.10 24.85 5.58
N PRO A 8 1.49 25.76 4.68
CA PRO A 8 0.87 25.87 3.36
C PRO A 8 1.18 24.66 2.47
N LEU A 9 0.31 24.40 1.48
CA LEU A 9 0.57 23.38 0.47
C LEU A 9 1.77 23.79 -0.41
N PRO A 10 2.70 22.88 -0.73
CA PRO A 10 3.97 23.24 -1.37
C PRO A 10 3.89 23.42 -2.90
N TYR A 11 2.69 23.49 -3.50
CA TYR A 11 2.53 23.43 -4.96
C TYR A 11 3.37 24.43 -5.75
N ALA A 12 3.54 25.67 -5.27
CA ALA A 12 4.38 26.65 -5.94
C ALA A 12 5.85 26.22 -6.01
N LYS A 13 6.38 25.61 -4.94
CA LYS A 13 7.73 25.02 -4.92
C LYS A 13 7.80 23.84 -5.89
N LEU A 14 6.82 22.93 -5.84
CA LEU A 14 6.77 21.74 -6.69
C LEU A 14 6.73 22.11 -8.18
N THR A 15 5.91 23.09 -8.57
CA THR A 15 5.84 23.58 -9.95
C THR A 15 7.18 24.14 -10.41
N LYS A 16 7.84 24.97 -9.59
CA LYS A 16 9.17 25.52 -9.93
C LYS A 16 10.20 24.42 -10.15
N ASN A 17 10.24 23.41 -9.26
CA ASN A 17 11.14 22.28 -9.39
C ASN A 17 10.85 21.47 -10.66
N LEU A 18 9.57 21.23 -10.95
CA LEU A 18 9.15 20.50 -12.14
C LEU A 18 9.53 21.21 -13.44
N GLU A 19 9.45 22.54 -13.50
CA GLU A 19 9.88 23.33 -14.67
C GLU A 19 11.37 23.16 -14.97
N ILE A 20 12.20 23.08 -13.92
CA ILE A 20 13.65 22.83 -14.05
C ILE A 20 13.88 21.44 -14.62
N VAL A 21 13.23 20.43 -14.04
CA VAL A 21 13.38 19.03 -14.47
C VAL A 21 12.86 18.84 -15.89
N LYS A 22 11.71 19.42 -16.25
CA LYS A 22 11.15 19.34 -17.61
C LYS A 22 12.13 19.88 -18.66
N LYS A 23 12.83 20.98 -18.36
CA LYS A 23 13.89 21.53 -19.23
C LYS A 23 15.10 20.61 -19.35
N ARG A 24 15.51 19.95 -18.26
CA ARG A 24 16.64 19.01 -18.25
C ARG A 24 16.33 17.73 -19.04
N LEU A 25 15.12 17.20 -18.89
CA LEU A 25 14.70 15.95 -19.53
C LEU A 25 14.31 16.11 -20.99
N GLY A 26 13.75 17.26 -21.38
CA GLY A 26 13.34 17.52 -22.77
C GLY A 26 12.23 16.60 -23.27
N ARG A 27 11.49 15.93 -22.37
CA ARG A 27 10.36 15.03 -22.69
C ARG A 27 9.19 15.23 -21.74
N ASP A 28 8.05 14.66 -22.12
CA ASP A 28 6.88 14.54 -21.26
C ASP A 28 7.12 13.56 -20.10
N MET A 29 6.38 13.76 -19.01
CA MET A 29 6.52 13.01 -17.77
C MET A 29 5.21 12.35 -17.33
N THR A 30 5.32 11.15 -16.78
CA THR A 30 4.23 10.49 -16.05
C THR A 30 3.87 11.29 -14.78
N LEU A 31 2.72 11.03 -14.18
CA LEU A 31 2.34 11.66 -12.91
C LEU A 31 3.33 11.32 -11.79
N SER A 32 3.73 10.06 -11.70
CA SER A 32 4.69 9.57 -10.72
C SER A 32 6.04 10.26 -10.87
N GLU A 33 6.53 10.45 -12.09
CA GLU A 33 7.71 11.28 -12.38
C GLU A 33 7.50 12.73 -11.95
N LYS A 34 6.36 13.35 -12.29
CA LYS A 34 6.06 14.73 -11.88
C LYS A 34 6.07 14.91 -10.36
N VAL A 35 5.45 13.98 -9.62
CA VAL A 35 5.41 14.01 -8.16
C VAL A 35 6.80 13.77 -7.59
N LEU A 36 7.52 12.73 -8.01
CA LEU A 36 8.85 12.42 -7.49
C LEU A 36 9.86 13.52 -7.80
N TYR A 37 9.95 13.95 -9.05
CA TYR A 37 10.98 14.91 -9.47
C TYR A 37 10.72 16.33 -8.98
N SER A 38 9.46 16.72 -8.76
CA SER A 38 9.15 18.00 -8.13
C SER A 38 9.59 18.07 -6.66
N HIS A 39 9.84 16.93 -6.02
CA HIS A 39 10.29 16.83 -4.62
C HIS A 39 11.82 16.70 -4.46
N LEU A 40 12.60 16.74 -5.54
CA LEU A 40 14.07 16.75 -5.45
C LEU A 40 14.55 17.95 -4.62
N ASP A 41 15.57 17.70 -3.79
CA ASP A 41 16.20 18.74 -2.97
C ASP A 41 17.02 19.70 -3.83
N ASP A 42 17.80 19.15 -4.77
CA ASP A 42 18.49 19.91 -5.82
C ASP A 42 18.06 19.47 -7.23
N PRO A 43 17.04 20.12 -7.82
CA PRO A 43 16.59 19.79 -9.17
C PRO A 43 17.59 20.18 -10.28
N ASN A 44 18.71 20.85 -9.98
CA ASN A 44 19.74 21.21 -10.97
C ASN A 44 20.91 20.22 -11.01
N GLY A 45 21.39 19.78 -9.84
CA GLY A 45 22.64 19.03 -9.70
C GLY A 45 22.52 17.56 -9.31
N GLN A 46 21.38 17.09 -8.79
CA GLN A 46 21.21 15.68 -8.46
C GLN A 46 21.03 14.83 -9.73
N ASP A 47 21.79 13.72 -9.81
CA ASP A 47 21.48 12.57 -10.65
C ASP A 47 20.18 11.94 -10.16
N MET A 48 19.33 11.48 -11.08
CA MET A 48 17.96 11.04 -10.77
C MET A 48 17.87 9.69 -10.04
N ASN A 49 18.87 9.31 -9.25
CA ASN A 49 18.83 8.13 -8.39
C ASN A 49 19.59 8.32 -7.08
N LYS A 50 18.91 7.92 -5.99
CA LYS A 50 19.38 7.71 -4.61
C LYS A 50 19.91 8.93 -3.84
N GLU A 51 19.00 9.67 -3.21
CA GLU A 51 19.30 10.43 -1.99
C GLU A 51 18.10 10.55 -1.03
N VAL A 52 17.44 9.42 -0.71
CA VAL A 52 16.35 9.38 0.29
C VAL A 52 16.87 9.00 1.68
N TYR A 53 18.05 8.38 1.76
CA TYR A 53 18.52 7.73 2.99
C TYR A 53 19.18 8.66 4.02
N LYS A 54 19.65 9.85 3.61
CA LYS A 54 20.39 10.77 4.50
C LYS A 54 19.48 11.74 5.28
N PHE A 55 18.24 11.92 4.83
CA PHE A 55 17.24 12.79 5.47
C PHE A 55 16.60 12.15 6.71
N LEU A 56 16.43 10.83 6.69
CA LEU A 56 15.65 10.09 7.69
C LEU A 56 16.41 9.89 9.01
N GLU A 57 17.74 9.97 9.01
CA GLU A 57 18.59 9.71 10.18
C GLU A 57 18.52 10.82 11.26
N THR A 58 17.99 12.00 10.92
CA THR A 58 17.89 13.13 11.87
C THR A 58 16.47 13.43 12.35
N ALA A 59 15.40 13.07 11.64
CA ALA A 59 14.10 13.77 11.76
C ALA A 59 13.14 13.26 12.85
N GLY A 60 13.29 12.04 13.37
CA GLY A 60 12.26 11.45 14.25
C GLY A 60 12.23 12.01 15.69
N ALA A 61 13.39 12.11 16.34
CA ALA A 61 13.46 12.29 17.81
C ALA A 61 13.84 13.70 18.29
N LYS A 62 13.83 14.71 17.41
CA LYS A 62 13.98 16.12 17.81
C LYS A 62 12.80 17.03 17.37
N TYR A 63 11.88 16.56 16.52
CA TYR A 63 11.16 17.46 15.58
C TYR A 63 9.61 17.46 15.62
N GLY A 64 8.94 16.84 16.60
CA GLY A 64 7.48 17.00 16.80
C GLY A 64 6.59 16.13 15.90
N VAL A 65 6.43 14.85 16.23
CA VAL A 65 5.59 13.88 15.51
C VAL A 65 4.22 13.68 16.19
N GLY A 66 3.12 13.85 15.46
CA GLY A 66 1.75 13.65 15.97
C GLY A 66 1.39 12.21 16.33
N PHE A 67 0.54 12.02 17.34
CA PHE A 67 0.14 10.69 17.83
C PHE A 67 -1.38 10.46 17.75
N TRP A 68 -1.78 9.35 17.14
CA TRP A 68 -3.17 8.86 17.15
C TRP A 68 -3.31 7.76 18.19
N LYS A 69 -4.28 7.88 19.12
CA LYS A 69 -4.51 6.89 20.19
C LYS A 69 -4.91 5.52 19.65
N PRO A 70 -4.65 4.43 20.39
CA PRO A 70 -5.25 3.13 20.10
C PRO A 70 -6.79 3.25 19.97
N GLY A 71 -7.35 2.68 18.90
CA GLY A 71 -8.79 2.77 18.59
C GLY A 71 -9.19 3.94 17.70
N SER A 72 -8.27 4.83 17.32
CA SER A 72 -8.57 5.98 16.43
C SER A 72 -8.86 5.59 14.97
N GLY A 73 -8.48 4.37 14.55
CA GLY A 73 -8.60 3.90 13.18
C GLY A 73 -7.31 3.26 12.67
N ILE A 74 -7.39 2.59 11.51
CA ILE A 74 -6.21 2.00 10.87
C ILE A 74 -5.44 3.10 10.13
N ILE A 75 -4.10 3.06 10.19
CA ILE A 75 -3.19 4.11 9.72
C ILE A 75 -3.56 4.68 8.35
N HIS A 76 -3.82 3.83 7.36
CA HIS A 76 -4.10 4.28 5.98
C HIS A 76 -5.45 4.98 5.84
N GLN A 77 -6.45 4.57 6.62
CA GLN A 77 -7.76 5.23 6.65
C GLN A 77 -7.63 6.63 7.26
N ILE A 78 -6.92 6.73 8.40
CA ILE A 78 -6.62 8.00 9.06
C ILE A 78 -5.85 8.93 8.11
N ILE A 79 -4.83 8.41 7.42
CA ILE A 79 -4.04 9.12 6.42
C ILE A 79 -4.93 9.65 5.30
N LEU A 80 -5.75 8.80 4.68
CA LEU A 80 -6.59 9.18 3.55
C LEU A 80 -7.61 10.27 3.93
N GLU A 81 -8.23 10.14 5.10
CA GLU A 81 -9.25 11.06 5.59
C GLU A 81 -8.69 12.42 6.01
N ASN A 82 -7.44 12.49 6.49
CA ASN A 82 -6.93 13.68 7.17
C ASN A 82 -5.66 14.29 6.54
N TYR A 83 -4.77 13.48 5.97
CA TYR A 83 -3.40 13.89 5.64
C TYR A 83 -3.07 13.79 4.14
N ALA A 84 -3.63 12.82 3.43
CA ALA A 84 -3.38 12.63 2.01
C ALA A 84 -3.99 13.76 1.17
N PHE A 85 -3.22 14.28 0.21
CA PHE A 85 -3.71 15.22 -0.79
C PHE A 85 -2.99 14.98 -2.13
N PRO A 86 -3.59 15.39 -3.27
CA PRO A 86 -2.98 15.22 -4.59
C PRO A 86 -1.58 15.84 -4.68
N GLY A 87 -0.59 15.07 -5.12
CA GLY A 87 0.80 15.55 -5.23
C GLY A 87 1.60 15.52 -3.93
N LEU A 88 1.07 14.97 -2.85
CA LEU A 88 1.84 14.64 -1.66
C LEU A 88 2.82 13.48 -1.96
N LEU A 89 4.10 13.67 -1.63
CA LEU A 89 5.04 12.56 -1.45
C LEU A 89 5.03 12.12 0.02
N MET A 90 4.63 10.87 0.26
CA MET A 90 4.51 10.31 1.61
C MET A 90 5.29 9.00 1.72
N ILE A 91 6.02 8.86 2.82
CA ILE A 91 6.71 7.63 3.21
C ILE A 91 6.05 7.17 4.52
N GLY A 92 5.51 5.96 4.51
CA GLY A 92 4.96 5.30 5.70
C GLY A 92 5.74 4.03 5.98
N THR A 93 5.93 3.68 7.25
CA THR A 93 6.61 2.45 7.67
C THR A 93 5.67 1.23 7.62
N ASP A 94 4.58 1.30 6.84
CA ASP A 94 3.66 0.21 6.56
C ASP A 94 3.62 -0.10 5.06
N SER A 95 3.58 -1.39 4.70
CA SER A 95 3.66 -1.85 3.30
C SER A 95 2.46 -1.42 2.45
N HIS A 96 1.29 -1.17 3.05
CA HIS A 96 0.08 -0.76 2.33
C HIS A 96 -0.07 0.77 2.24
N THR A 97 1.03 1.51 2.46
CA THR A 97 1.13 2.95 2.19
C THR A 97 0.81 3.33 0.74
N PRO A 98 1.11 2.51 -0.29
CA PRO A 98 0.69 2.78 -1.67
C PRO A 98 -0.82 2.96 -1.80
N ASN A 99 -1.25 4.08 -2.38
CA ASN A 99 -2.66 4.43 -2.49
C ASN A 99 -3.01 5.33 -3.70
N GLY A 100 -2.77 4.91 -4.94
CA GLY A 100 -3.51 5.38 -6.12
C GLY A 100 -3.26 4.59 -7.42
N GLY A 101 -4.19 4.55 -8.36
CA GLY A 101 -4.04 4.46 -9.80
C GLY A 101 -5.10 3.71 -10.64
N GLY A 102 -5.29 4.14 -11.91
CA GLY A 102 -6.42 3.93 -12.82
C GLY A 102 -6.43 3.16 -14.17
N LEU A 103 -7.55 3.33 -14.88
CA LEU A 103 -8.37 2.26 -15.49
C LEU A 103 -9.25 2.78 -16.65
N GLY A 104 -9.84 1.88 -17.46
CA GLY A 104 -10.73 2.19 -18.60
C GLY A 104 -12.14 1.56 -18.50
N GLY A 105 -13.21 2.30 -18.81
CA GLY A 105 -14.60 1.78 -18.78
C GLY A 105 -15.39 2.11 -17.50
N LYS A 106 -16.49 1.41 -17.19
CA LYS A 106 -17.26 1.61 -15.93
C LYS A 106 -17.57 0.29 -15.26
N LEU A 107 -17.32 0.21 -13.95
CA LEU A 107 -17.72 -0.92 -13.10
C LEU A 107 -19.26 -1.07 -13.10
N LYS A 108 -19.75 -2.31 -13.08
CA LYS A 108 -21.19 -2.63 -13.10
C LYS A 108 -21.54 -3.76 -12.14
N GLY A 109 -22.76 -3.70 -11.61
CA GLY A 109 -23.36 -4.73 -10.76
C GLY A 109 -22.50 -5.07 -9.54
N TRP A 110 -22.17 -6.34 -9.39
CA TRP A 110 -21.39 -6.86 -8.28
C TRP A 110 -19.91 -6.47 -8.31
N THR A 111 -19.38 -6.09 -9.48
CA THR A 111 -17.98 -5.69 -9.61
C THR A 111 -17.72 -4.40 -8.81
N SER A 112 -16.57 -4.38 -8.17
CA SER A 112 -16.10 -3.36 -7.25
C SER A 112 -14.68 -2.92 -7.62
N PRO A 113 -14.18 -1.80 -7.05
CA PRO A 113 -12.79 -1.39 -7.22
C PRO A 113 -11.80 -2.48 -6.78
N LYS A 114 -12.15 -3.32 -5.79
CA LYS A 114 -11.31 -4.44 -5.35
C LYS A 114 -11.02 -5.43 -6.49
N ASP A 115 -11.97 -5.68 -7.36
CA ASP A 115 -11.83 -6.66 -8.45
C ASP A 115 -10.76 -6.23 -9.47
N VAL A 116 -10.52 -4.94 -9.60
CA VAL A 116 -9.47 -4.41 -10.46
C VAL A 116 -8.10 -4.89 -9.98
N ILE A 117 -7.75 -4.62 -8.72
CA ILE A 117 -6.44 -5.00 -8.22
C ILE A 117 -6.30 -6.52 -8.08
N LEU A 118 -7.40 -7.24 -7.79
CA LEU A 118 -7.41 -8.71 -7.85
C LEU A 118 -7.06 -9.22 -9.26
N LYS A 119 -7.60 -8.58 -10.30
CA LYS A 119 -7.28 -8.91 -11.70
C LYS A 119 -5.85 -8.54 -12.07
N VAL A 120 -5.38 -7.34 -11.69
CA VAL A 120 -4.00 -6.88 -11.91
C VAL A 120 -3.01 -7.81 -11.20
N ALA A 121 -3.28 -8.21 -9.96
CA ALA A 121 -2.44 -9.16 -9.22
C ALA A 121 -2.34 -10.50 -9.95
N GLY A 122 -3.43 -11.00 -10.54
CA GLY A 122 -3.39 -12.20 -11.36
C GLY A 122 -2.61 -12.06 -12.68
N ILE A 123 -2.49 -10.85 -13.23
CA ILE A 123 -1.70 -10.58 -14.45
C ILE A 123 -0.22 -10.45 -14.11
N LEU A 124 0.10 -9.62 -13.12
CA LEU A 124 1.47 -9.27 -12.76
C LEU A 124 2.14 -10.27 -11.82
N THR A 125 1.37 -11.07 -11.10
CA THR A 125 1.84 -11.93 -9.99
C THR A 125 2.46 -11.12 -8.85
N VAL A 126 2.85 -11.79 -7.76
CA VAL A 126 3.52 -11.14 -6.60
C VAL A 126 4.87 -10.46 -6.95
N LYS A 127 5.42 -10.72 -8.14
CA LYS A 127 6.74 -10.21 -8.57
C LYS A 127 6.66 -9.07 -9.59
N GLY A 128 5.58 -8.95 -10.35
CA GLY A 128 5.54 -8.14 -11.58
C GLY A 128 5.63 -6.63 -11.37
N GLY A 129 5.32 -6.13 -10.16
CA GLY A 129 5.45 -4.71 -9.82
C GLY A 129 6.82 -4.31 -9.27
N THR A 130 7.73 -5.26 -9.03
CA THR A 130 9.00 -5.00 -8.34
C THR A 130 9.83 -3.94 -9.06
N GLY A 131 10.12 -2.84 -8.36
CA GLY A 131 10.94 -1.74 -8.90
C GLY A 131 10.17 -0.73 -9.76
N ALA A 132 8.86 -0.89 -9.95
CA ALA A 132 8.01 0.01 -10.72
C ALA A 132 6.96 0.72 -9.86
N ILE A 133 6.47 1.87 -10.32
CA ILE A 133 5.25 2.49 -9.82
C ILE A 133 4.11 2.10 -10.75
N VAL A 134 3.00 1.60 -10.21
CA VAL A 134 1.81 1.35 -11.01
C VAL A 134 1.04 2.67 -11.17
N GLU A 135 1.16 3.25 -12.36
CA GLU A 135 0.42 4.44 -12.79
C GLU A 135 -0.52 4.09 -13.95
N TYR A 136 -1.71 4.66 -13.86
CA TYR A 136 -2.90 3.84 -13.91
C TYR A 136 -3.89 4.97 -14.30
N HIS A 137 -4.37 4.92 -15.54
CA HIS A 137 -4.91 6.03 -16.33
C HIS A 137 -6.01 5.55 -17.30
N GLY A 138 -6.64 6.47 -18.02
CA GLY A 138 -7.69 6.16 -19.01
C GLY A 138 -9.09 6.61 -18.58
N ASP A 139 -10.08 6.41 -19.44
CA ASP A 139 -11.42 7.01 -19.28
C ASP A 139 -12.23 6.42 -18.11
N GLY A 140 -11.82 5.27 -17.58
CA GLY A 140 -12.53 4.59 -16.51
C GLY A 140 -12.18 5.07 -15.11
N ILE A 141 -11.15 5.89 -14.96
CA ILE A 141 -10.75 6.44 -13.66
C ILE A 141 -11.86 7.25 -13.00
N ASP A 142 -12.62 8.01 -13.79
CA ASP A 142 -13.71 8.84 -13.27
C ASP A 142 -14.93 8.01 -12.86
N SER A 143 -14.96 6.72 -13.20
CA SER A 143 -16.00 5.78 -12.75
C SER A 143 -15.77 5.27 -11.33
N ILE A 144 -14.57 5.45 -10.77
CA ILE A 144 -14.15 4.86 -9.50
C ILE A 144 -14.10 5.93 -8.42
N SER A 145 -14.72 5.65 -7.27
CA SER A 145 -14.73 6.54 -6.12
C SER A 145 -13.34 6.78 -5.56
N CYS A 146 -13.12 7.90 -4.86
CA CYS A 146 -11.81 8.19 -4.24
C CYS A 146 -11.35 7.09 -3.26
N THR A 147 -12.28 6.44 -2.56
CA THR A 147 -11.98 5.33 -1.64
C THR A 147 -11.81 4.01 -2.37
N GLY A 148 -12.53 3.77 -3.47
CA GLY A 148 -12.27 2.62 -4.35
C GLY A 148 -10.90 2.71 -5.03
N MET A 149 -10.52 3.92 -5.41
CA MET A 149 -9.17 4.24 -5.87
C MET A 149 -8.15 3.86 -4.80
N ALA A 150 -8.44 4.13 -3.54
CA ALA A 150 -7.58 3.75 -2.43
C ALA A 150 -7.42 2.22 -2.31
N THR A 151 -8.54 1.49 -2.31
CA THR A 151 -8.58 0.02 -2.27
C THR A 151 -7.65 -0.64 -3.29
N ILE A 152 -7.70 -0.16 -4.54
CA ILE A 152 -6.93 -0.72 -5.66
C ILE A 152 -5.43 -0.69 -5.36
N CYS A 153 -5.00 0.28 -4.58
CA CYS A 153 -3.61 0.69 -4.57
C CYS A 153 -2.92 0.26 -3.31
N ASN A 154 -3.70 0.24 -2.22
CA ASN A 154 -3.41 -0.47 -1.00
C ASN A 154 -2.93 -1.90 -1.30
N MET A 155 -3.66 -2.63 -2.16
CA MET A 155 -3.29 -4.01 -2.54
C MET A 155 -2.25 -4.07 -3.68
N GLY A 156 -1.86 -2.93 -4.27
CA GLY A 156 -0.68 -2.85 -5.14
C GLY A 156 0.63 -3.23 -4.43
N ALA A 157 0.65 -3.18 -3.09
CA ALA A 157 1.76 -3.71 -2.30
C ALA A 157 2.01 -5.22 -2.55
N GLU A 158 0.96 -5.99 -2.81
CA GLU A 158 1.02 -7.45 -2.96
C GLU A 158 1.61 -7.92 -4.29
N ILE A 159 1.85 -7.00 -5.24
CA ILE A 159 2.55 -7.28 -6.49
C ILE A 159 4.01 -6.79 -6.48
N GLY A 160 4.50 -6.33 -5.32
CA GLY A 160 5.84 -5.78 -5.16
C GLY A 160 6.03 -4.36 -5.69
N ALA A 161 4.94 -3.65 -6.02
CA ALA A 161 5.01 -2.29 -6.53
C ALA A 161 5.69 -1.32 -5.54
N THR A 162 6.52 -0.41 -6.06
CA THR A 162 7.12 0.68 -5.27
C THR A 162 6.06 1.53 -4.60
N THR A 163 5.06 1.89 -5.38
CA THR A 163 3.78 2.45 -4.96
C THR A 163 2.84 2.38 -6.16
N SER A 164 1.61 2.85 -5.99
CA SER A 164 0.69 3.08 -7.09
C SER A 164 0.18 4.54 -7.00
N VAL A 165 -0.14 5.21 -8.13
CA VAL A 165 -0.83 6.52 -8.13
C VAL A 165 -1.98 6.73 -9.16
N PHE A 166 -3.08 7.40 -8.76
CA PHE A 166 -4.17 7.90 -9.64
C PHE A 166 -3.96 9.39 -9.91
N PRO A 167 -4.27 9.89 -11.12
CA PRO A 167 -4.32 11.32 -11.37
C PRO A 167 -5.45 12.00 -10.61
N TYR A 168 -5.22 13.27 -10.26
CA TYR A 168 -6.24 14.07 -9.60
C TYR A 168 -7.46 14.27 -10.49
N ASN A 169 -8.64 13.97 -9.94
CA ASN A 169 -9.90 14.07 -10.66
C ASN A 169 -11.06 14.56 -9.78
N SER A 170 -12.25 14.61 -10.38
CA SER A 170 -13.47 15.10 -9.72
C SER A 170 -13.91 14.25 -8.51
N ARG A 171 -13.56 12.96 -8.49
CA ARG A 171 -13.90 12.04 -7.41
C ARG A 171 -13.06 12.34 -6.17
N MET A 172 -11.77 12.58 -6.34
CA MET A 172 -10.89 13.07 -5.28
C MET A 172 -11.33 14.45 -4.78
N GLU A 173 -11.73 15.35 -5.67
CA GLU A 173 -12.27 16.66 -5.29
C GLU A 173 -13.51 16.54 -4.40
N ALA A 174 -14.46 15.66 -4.76
CA ALA A 174 -15.67 15.40 -3.98
C ALA A 174 -15.35 14.86 -2.59
N TYR A 175 -14.40 13.91 -2.50
CA TYR A 175 -13.95 13.34 -1.23
C TYR A 175 -13.22 14.35 -0.34
N LEU A 176 -12.35 15.19 -0.91
CA LEU A 176 -11.70 16.29 -0.17
C LEU A 176 -12.75 17.23 0.43
N LYS A 177 -13.78 17.60 -0.34
CA LYS A 177 -14.88 18.44 0.16
C LYS A 177 -15.69 17.75 1.25
N SER A 178 -16.04 16.46 1.10
CA SER A 178 -16.83 15.75 2.12
C SER A 178 -16.08 15.53 3.44
N THR A 179 -14.75 15.52 3.39
CA THR A 179 -13.85 15.43 4.55
C THR A 179 -13.41 16.81 5.06
N GLY A 180 -14.10 17.89 4.67
CA GLY A 180 -13.88 19.24 5.18
C GLY A 180 -12.63 19.97 4.64
N ARG A 181 -11.99 19.43 3.59
CA ARG A 181 -10.73 19.94 2.98
C ARG A 181 -10.98 20.72 1.69
N HIS A 182 -11.97 21.61 1.71
CA HIS A 182 -12.41 22.39 0.55
C HIS A 182 -11.31 23.28 -0.04
N ASP A 183 -10.46 23.83 0.81
CA ASP A 183 -9.31 24.66 0.48
C ASP A 183 -8.23 23.87 -0.27
N ILE A 184 -7.95 22.64 0.16
CA ILE A 184 -7.03 21.72 -0.53
C ILE A 184 -7.54 21.42 -1.93
N ALA A 185 -8.83 21.09 -2.06
CA ALA A 185 -9.49 20.88 -3.36
C ALA A 185 -9.38 22.11 -4.26
N ALA A 186 -9.69 23.30 -3.74
CA ALA A 186 -9.60 24.56 -4.47
C ALA A 186 -8.16 24.87 -4.91
N SER A 187 -7.18 24.55 -4.07
CA SER A 187 -5.76 24.71 -4.40
C SER A 187 -5.32 23.71 -5.46
N ALA A 188 -5.64 22.42 -5.32
CA ALA A 188 -5.32 21.38 -6.30
C ALA A 188 -5.90 21.70 -7.68
N ASN A 189 -7.11 22.27 -7.72
CA ASN A 189 -7.75 22.74 -8.96
C ASN A 189 -6.93 23.80 -9.71
N LYS A 190 -6.12 24.61 -9.03
CA LYS A 190 -5.23 25.60 -9.68
C LYS A 190 -3.99 24.95 -10.30
N TYR A 191 -3.60 23.77 -9.82
CA TYR A 191 -2.37 23.07 -10.20
C TYR A 191 -2.66 21.74 -10.91
N LYS A 192 -3.83 21.57 -11.55
CA LYS A 192 -4.21 20.30 -12.22
C LYS A 192 -3.14 19.73 -13.14
N ASN A 193 -2.46 20.57 -13.92
CA ASN A 193 -1.41 20.15 -14.86
C ASN A 193 -0.20 19.48 -14.18
N LEU A 194 0.08 19.80 -12.91
CA LEU A 194 1.08 19.14 -12.08
C LEU A 194 0.58 17.76 -11.59
N LEU A 195 -0.73 17.64 -11.40
CA LEU A 195 -1.41 16.54 -10.70
C LEU A 195 -2.04 15.53 -11.66
N THR A 196 -1.76 15.65 -12.96
CA THR A 196 -2.14 14.71 -14.02
C THR A 196 -0.92 14.41 -14.89
N PRO A 197 -0.82 13.23 -15.52
CA PRO A 197 0.26 12.93 -16.46
C PRO A 197 0.25 13.90 -17.64
N ASP A 198 1.41 14.07 -18.29
CA ASP A 198 1.46 14.71 -19.62
C ASP A 198 0.82 13.77 -20.67
N ALA A 199 0.24 14.32 -21.73
CA ALA A 199 -0.50 13.52 -22.72
C ALA A 199 0.36 12.48 -23.45
N GLY A 200 1.65 12.75 -23.64
CA GLY A 200 2.63 11.84 -24.24
C GLY A 200 3.54 11.14 -23.24
N ALA A 201 3.13 11.04 -21.97
CA ALA A 201 3.94 10.42 -20.94
C ALA A 201 4.32 8.96 -21.31
N PRO A 202 5.62 8.59 -21.28
CA PRO A 202 6.05 7.24 -21.59
C PRO A 202 5.82 6.31 -20.39
N TYR A 203 5.36 5.08 -20.66
CA TYR A 203 5.28 4.00 -19.67
C TYR A 203 6.14 2.83 -20.14
N ASP A 204 6.90 2.22 -19.24
CA ASP A 204 7.77 1.08 -19.54
C ASP A 204 6.96 -0.17 -19.94
N GLU A 205 5.78 -0.34 -19.33
CA GLU A 205 4.80 -1.39 -19.64
C GLU A 205 3.38 -0.80 -19.56
N LEU A 206 2.48 -1.29 -20.41
CA LEU A 206 1.07 -0.91 -20.43
C LEU A 206 0.19 -2.16 -20.30
N ILE A 207 -0.68 -2.15 -19.29
CA ILE A 207 -1.72 -3.17 -19.08
C ILE A 207 -3.07 -2.51 -19.31
N GLU A 208 -3.84 -3.03 -20.25
CA GLU A 208 -5.18 -2.55 -20.54
C GLU A 208 -6.22 -3.42 -19.82
N LEU A 209 -7.13 -2.77 -19.09
CA LEU A 209 -8.25 -3.41 -18.42
C LEU A 209 -9.56 -2.71 -18.78
N ASP A 210 -10.50 -3.50 -19.33
CA ASP A 210 -11.86 -3.07 -19.59
C ASP A 210 -12.76 -3.35 -18.37
N LEU A 211 -13.07 -2.30 -17.62
CA LEU A 211 -13.93 -2.35 -16.44
C LEU A 211 -15.36 -2.85 -16.76
N THR A 212 -15.79 -2.80 -18.03
CA THR A 212 -17.15 -3.24 -18.42
C THR A 212 -17.27 -4.75 -18.54
N THR A 213 -16.15 -5.45 -18.77
CA THR A 213 -16.10 -6.92 -18.87
C THR A 213 -15.56 -7.57 -17.59
N LEU A 214 -15.02 -6.75 -16.66
CA LEU A 214 -14.55 -7.21 -15.37
C LEU A 214 -15.70 -7.75 -14.52
N GLU A 215 -15.63 -9.03 -14.18
CA GLU A 215 -16.53 -9.69 -13.23
C GLU A 215 -15.90 -9.75 -11.83
N PRO A 216 -16.68 -10.02 -10.76
CA PRO A 216 -16.13 -10.17 -9.42
C PRO A 216 -15.09 -11.29 -9.32
N HIS A 217 -14.04 -11.08 -8.53
CA HIS A 217 -12.92 -12.00 -8.36
C HIS A 217 -12.69 -12.38 -6.90
N VAL A 218 -12.10 -13.55 -6.70
CA VAL A 218 -11.54 -14.01 -5.43
C VAL A 218 -10.15 -14.54 -5.71
N ASN A 219 -9.16 -14.04 -4.96
CA ASN A 219 -7.78 -14.51 -5.08
C ASN A 219 -7.40 -15.36 -3.86
N GLY A 220 -6.55 -16.36 -4.09
CA GLY A 220 -6.11 -17.31 -3.06
C GLY A 220 -6.24 -18.77 -3.51
N PRO A 221 -6.06 -19.74 -2.59
CA PRO A 221 -6.14 -19.57 -1.14
C PRO A 221 -4.83 -19.19 -0.44
N PHE A 222 -3.67 -19.30 -1.09
CA PHE A 222 -2.36 -19.11 -0.43
C PHE A 222 -1.52 -17.97 -0.98
N THR A 223 -1.91 -17.38 -2.10
CA THR A 223 -1.23 -16.21 -2.67
C THR A 223 -2.25 -15.19 -3.17
N PRO A 224 -1.95 -13.88 -3.08
CA PRO A 224 -2.87 -12.81 -3.48
C PRO A 224 -3.02 -12.68 -5.00
N ASP A 225 -2.21 -13.38 -5.79
CA ASP A 225 -2.21 -13.38 -7.25
C ASP A 225 -2.90 -14.59 -7.89
N LEU A 226 -3.30 -15.61 -7.10
CA LEU A 226 -4.05 -16.74 -7.64
C LEU A 226 -5.50 -16.34 -7.90
N ALA A 227 -5.71 -15.63 -9.01
CA ALA A 227 -6.98 -14.99 -9.34
C ALA A 227 -8.00 -15.97 -9.93
N SER A 228 -9.17 -16.04 -9.31
CA SER A 228 -10.32 -16.80 -9.81
C SER A 228 -11.53 -15.87 -9.97
N PRO A 229 -12.10 -15.77 -11.17
CA PRO A 229 -13.40 -15.13 -11.31
C PRO A 229 -14.44 -15.88 -10.47
N ILE A 230 -15.38 -15.15 -9.86
CA ILE A 230 -16.37 -15.72 -8.93
C ILE A 230 -17.20 -16.82 -9.61
N SER A 231 -17.48 -16.66 -10.90
CA SER A 231 -18.20 -17.61 -11.74
C SER A 231 -17.49 -18.97 -11.88
N LYS A 232 -16.17 -19.01 -11.67
CA LYS A 232 -15.32 -20.20 -11.78
C LYS A 232 -14.81 -20.75 -10.46
N LEU A 233 -14.90 -19.98 -9.38
CA LEU A 233 -14.35 -20.35 -8.07
C LEU A 233 -14.84 -21.72 -7.58
N GLY A 234 -16.13 -22.04 -7.72
CA GLY A 234 -16.69 -23.33 -7.28
C GLY A 234 -16.15 -24.54 -8.05
N GLU A 235 -15.89 -24.38 -9.36
CA GLU A 235 -15.29 -25.43 -10.20
C GLU A 235 -13.82 -25.63 -9.83
N VAL A 236 -13.08 -24.52 -9.67
CA VAL A 236 -11.67 -24.51 -9.28
C VAL A 236 -11.46 -25.12 -7.89
N ALA A 237 -12.31 -24.76 -6.92
CA ALA A 237 -12.24 -25.28 -5.56
C ALA A 237 -12.44 -26.81 -5.53
N LYS A 238 -13.43 -27.33 -6.25
CA LYS A 238 -13.66 -28.78 -6.36
C LYS A 238 -12.48 -29.49 -7.00
N LYS A 239 -11.94 -28.94 -8.11
CA LYS A 239 -10.80 -29.51 -8.83
C LYS A 239 -9.55 -29.61 -7.94
N ASN A 240 -9.31 -28.59 -7.11
CA ASN A 240 -8.13 -28.51 -6.25
C ASN A 240 -8.38 -29.02 -4.82
N ASN A 241 -9.53 -29.65 -4.57
CA ASN A 241 -9.91 -30.18 -3.26
C ASN A 241 -9.86 -29.12 -2.13
N TRP A 242 -10.26 -27.88 -2.43
CA TRP A 242 -10.39 -26.81 -1.44
C TRP A 242 -11.69 -26.96 -0.63
N PRO A 243 -11.70 -26.59 0.66
CA PRO A 243 -12.94 -26.57 1.44
C PRO A 243 -14.00 -25.68 0.80
N LEU A 244 -15.21 -26.22 0.60
CA LEU A 244 -16.34 -25.49 0.01
C LEU A 244 -17.20 -24.78 1.07
N ASP A 245 -17.07 -25.18 2.34
CA ASP A 245 -17.76 -24.56 3.46
C ASP A 245 -17.01 -23.32 3.92
N ILE A 246 -17.64 -22.16 3.78
CA ILE A 246 -17.09 -20.89 4.28
C ILE A 246 -17.35 -20.84 5.79
N ARG A 247 -16.29 -21.04 6.58
CA ARG A 247 -16.38 -21.04 8.05
C ARG A 247 -16.61 -19.66 8.65
N VAL A 248 -15.93 -18.66 8.10
CA VAL A 248 -15.95 -17.27 8.58
C VAL A 248 -15.85 -16.35 7.37
N GLY A 249 -16.71 -15.33 7.30
CA GLY A 249 -16.60 -14.22 6.36
C GLY A 249 -16.14 -12.96 7.11
N LEU A 250 -15.11 -12.30 6.61
CA LEU A 250 -14.51 -11.11 7.23
C LEU A 250 -14.59 -9.94 6.25
N ILE A 251 -15.11 -8.80 6.70
CA ILE A 251 -15.15 -7.54 5.95
C ILE A 251 -14.48 -6.42 6.77
N GLY A 252 -14.15 -5.30 6.13
CA GLY A 252 -13.45 -4.19 6.77
C GLY A 252 -11.96 -4.17 6.44
N SER A 253 -11.13 -3.85 7.44
CA SER A 253 -9.69 -3.50 7.29
C SER A 253 -9.45 -2.19 6.54
N CYS A 254 -8.20 -1.73 6.45
CA CYS A 254 -7.87 -0.50 5.72
C CYS A 254 -8.13 -0.59 4.21
N THR A 255 -8.27 -1.79 3.65
CA THR A 255 -8.46 -1.99 2.21
C THR A 255 -9.92 -1.77 1.79
N ASN A 256 -10.90 -2.16 2.61
CA ASN A 256 -12.34 -2.15 2.28
C ASN A 256 -13.21 -1.78 3.49
N SER A 257 -13.02 -0.59 4.04
CA SER A 257 -13.82 -0.05 5.16
C SER A 257 -14.42 1.33 4.90
N SER A 258 -14.54 1.74 3.63
CA SER A 258 -15.14 3.03 3.31
C SER A 258 -16.65 3.04 3.59
N TYR A 259 -17.24 4.24 3.62
CA TYR A 259 -18.70 4.39 3.70
C TYR A 259 -19.41 3.66 2.56
N GLU A 260 -18.85 3.72 1.34
CA GLU A 260 -19.33 3.00 0.17
C GLU A 260 -19.27 1.47 0.36
N ASP A 261 -18.14 0.93 0.85
CA ASP A 261 -17.98 -0.50 1.11
C ASP A 261 -19.01 -0.99 2.13
N MET A 262 -19.13 -0.29 3.26
CA MET A 262 -20.05 -0.65 4.34
C MET A 262 -21.51 -0.54 3.89
N GLY A 263 -21.85 0.48 3.09
CA GLY A 263 -23.16 0.63 2.47
C GLY A 263 -23.50 -0.52 1.53
N ARG A 264 -22.57 -0.89 0.63
CA ARG A 264 -22.73 -2.04 -0.28
C ARG A 264 -22.92 -3.34 0.50
N CYS A 265 -22.12 -3.60 1.54
CA CYS A 265 -22.29 -4.75 2.42
C CYS A 265 -23.64 -4.75 3.14
N ALA A 266 -24.10 -3.61 3.66
CA ALA A 266 -25.39 -3.50 4.32
C ALA A 266 -26.56 -3.77 3.35
N SER A 267 -26.46 -3.32 2.10
CA SER A 267 -27.55 -3.45 1.12
C SER A 267 -27.90 -4.90 0.76
N ILE A 268 -26.93 -5.81 0.86
CA ILE A 268 -27.11 -7.23 0.54
C ILE A 268 -27.62 -8.03 1.74
N VAL A 269 -27.63 -7.48 2.95
CA VAL A 269 -28.23 -8.12 4.12
C VAL A 269 -29.74 -7.87 4.10
N LYS A 270 -30.56 -8.91 4.27
CA LYS A 270 -32.01 -8.75 4.46
C LYS A 270 -32.30 -8.19 5.86
N GLU A 271 -33.45 -7.53 6.03
CA GLU A 271 -33.88 -6.94 7.30
C GLU A 271 -33.90 -7.95 8.47
N ASP A 272 -34.05 -9.24 8.18
CA ASP A 272 -34.03 -10.31 9.17
C ASP A 272 -32.61 -10.74 9.62
N GLY A 273 -31.55 -10.20 8.99
CA GLY A 273 -30.15 -10.49 9.27
C GLY A 273 -29.71 -11.93 8.96
N LYS A 274 -30.61 -12.78 8.46
CA LYS A 274 -30.39 -14.23 8.32
C LYS A 274 -30.12 -14.66 6.89
N LYS A 275 -30.38 -13.79 5.91
CA LYS A 275 -30.24 -14.11 4.48
C LYS A 275 -29.66 -12.94 3.71
N PHE A 276 -28.98 -13.27 2.61
CA PHE A 276 -28.44 -12.31 1.65
C PHE A 276 -29.40 -12.07 0.46
N LYS A 277 -29.31 -10.89 -0.15
CA LYS A 277 -29.89 -10.56 -1.45
C LYS A 277 -28.84 -10.79 -2.54
N LEU A 278 -29.25 -11.34 -3.68
CA LEU A 278 -28.39 -11.56 -4.85
C LEU A 278 -28.56 -10.47 -5.92
N SER A 279 -29.35 -9.44 -5.63
CA SER A 279 -29.42 -8.23 -6.45
C SER A 279 -28.14 -7.43 -6.34
N ASP A 280 -27.87 -6.60 -7.35
CA ASP A 280 -26.70 -5.72 -7.35
C ASP A 280 -26.62 -4.90 -6.05
N PRO A 281 -25.46 -4.92 -5.35
CA PRO A 281 -25.27 -4.15 -4.14
C PRO A 281 -25.22 -2.65 -4.45
N PHE A 282 -25.69 -1.84 -3.51
CA PHE A 282 -25.67 -0.39 -3.60
C PHE A 282 -25.19 0.23 -2.29
N GLY A 283 -24.39 1.28 -2.37
CA GLY A 283 -24.02 2.13 -1.24
C GLY A 283 -23.74 3.53 -1.77
N ASP A 284 -24.17 4.56 -1.05
CA ASP A 284 -23.77 5.92 -1.42
C ASP A 284 -22.24 6.02 -1.30
N GLU A 285 -21.60 6.69 -2.26
CA GLU A 285 -20.13 6.88 -2.25
C GLU A 285 -19.66 7.64 -1.01
N LEU A 286 -20.44 8.64 -0.62
CA LEU A 286 -20.17 9.57 0.48
C LEU A 286 -21.46 9.83 1.28
N PRO A 287 -21.37 10.06 2.59
CA PRO A 287 -22.53 10.40 3.39
C PRO A 287 -23.09 11.77 3.00
N SER A 288 -24.40 11.84 2.72
CA SER A 288 -25.07 13.08 2.30
C SER A 288 -25.05 14.19 3.35
N LYS A 289 -24.87 13.84 4.64
CA LYS A 289 -24.78 14.77 5.77
C LYS A 289 -23.34 15.11 6.19
N GLY A 290 -22.34 14.59 5.47
CA GLY A 290 -20.94 14.64 5.90
C GLY A 290 -20.60 13.55 6.93
N PHE A 291 -19.31 13.45 7.27
CA PHE A 291 -18.82 12.48 8.24
C PHE A 291 -18.97 13.01 9.68
N ASP A 292 -19.41 12.14 10.59
CA ASP A 292 -19.29 12.39 12.03
C ASP A 292 -17.82 12.18 12.43
N PRO A 293 -17.11 13.21 12.93
CA PRO A 293 -15.71 13.07 13.32
C PRO A 293 -15.50 12.20 14.57
N GLY A 294 -16.57 11.83 15.28
CA GLY A 294 -16.49 11.12 16.55
C GLY A 294 -15.84 11.95 17.65
N GLN A 295 -15.26 11.28 18.65
CA GLN A 295 -14.44 11.95 19.66
C GLN A 295 -13.04 12.22 19.11
N ASP A 296 -12.52 13.42 19.36
CA ASP A 296 -11.15 13.75 18.98
C ASP A 296 -10.17 12.93 19.83
N THR A 297 -9.41 12.07 19.13
CA THR A 297 -8.48 11.10 19.71
C THR A 297 -7.03 11.45 19.39
N TYR A 298 -6.80 12.55 18.68
CA TYR A 298 -5.46 13.01 18.30
C TYR A 298 -4.79 13.75 19.45
N GLU A 299 -3.52 13.41 19.70
CA GLU A 299 -2.67 14.13 20.65
C GLU A 299 -1.49 14.77 19.93
N HIS A 300 -1.29 16.06 20.21
CA HIS A 300 -0.10 16.77 19.78
C HIS A 300 1.14 16.24 20.53
N PRO A 301 2.32 16.21 19.88
CA PRO A 301 3.53 15.66 20.49
C PRO A 301 3.93 16.38 21.79
N PRO A 302 4.21 15.65 22.88
CA PRO A 302 4.95 16.16 24.03
C PRO A 302 6.47 16.23 23.75
N ALA A 303 7.22 16.98 24.57
CA ALA A 303 8.60 17.39 24.25
C ALA A 303 9.73 16.37 24.54
N ASP A 304 9.45 15.22 25.17
CA ASP A 304 10.47 14.42 25.89
C ASP A 304 10.45 12.89 25.62
N GLY A 305 9.98 12.48 24.44
CA GLY A 305 9.65 11.09 24.08
C GLY A 305 10.62 9.95 24.47
N SER A 306 10.06 8.87 25.03
CA SER A 306 10.69 7.54 25.10
C SER A 306 9.67 6.41 25.23
N SER A 307 9.85 5.29 24.49
CA SER A 307 9.24 3.97 24.77
C SER A 307 9.97 2.83 24.02
N GLU A 308 10.01 1.63 24.62
CA GLU A 308 10.67 0.41 24.12
C GLU A 308 9.67 -0.65 23.60
N TYR A 309 10.11 -1.52 22.68
CA TYR A 309 9.32 -2.62 22.08
C TYR A 309 10.12 -3.95 22.03
N GLN A 310 9.42 -5.10 22.14
CA GLN A 310 9.95 -6.47 22.01
C GLN A 310 9.47 -7.14 20.71
N VAL A 311 10.33 -7.92 20.01
CA VAL A 311 9.99 -8.59 18.72
C VAL A 311 10.58 -10.01 18.56
N LEU A 312 9.97 -10.81 17.65
CA LEU A 312 10.16 -12.25 17.34
C LEU A 312 11.00 -12.52 16.07
N PHE A 313 11.97 -13.46 16.17
CA PHE A 313 13.00 -13.76 15.14
C PHE A 313 12.80 -15.05 14.34
N LEU A 314 12.82 -14.96 12.99
CA LEU A 314 13.00 -16.01 11.96
C LEU A 314 12.36 -17.40 12.20
N SER A 315 11.33 -17.46 13.04
CA SER A 315 10.73 -18.72 13.50
C SER A 315 9.80 -19.36 12.45
N TYR A 316 9.54 -18.68 11.34
CA TYR A 316 8.61 -19.09 10.30
C TYR A 316 9.27 -19.37 8.93
N ALA A 317 10.59 -19.36 8.87
CA ALA A 317 11.32 -19.80 7.66
C ALA A 317 11.46 -21.32 7.64
N THR A 318 11.26 -21.92 6.46
CA THR A 318 11.48 -23.36 6.22
C THR A 318 12.96 -23.65 6.00
N ASN A 319 13.54 -24.55 6.78
CA ASN A 319 14.92 -24.96 6.58
C ASN A 319 15.02 -25.94 5.38
N ALA A 320 15.88 -25.62 4.41
CA ALA A 320 16.08 -26.44 3.22
C ALA A 320 16.69 -27.84 3.50
N GLU A 321 17.41 -28.02 4.61
CA GLU A 321 18.04 -29.30 4.97
C GLU A 321 17.01 -30.36 5.39
N ASN A 322 15.95 -29.94 6.09
CA ASN A 322 15.00 -30.86 6.72
C ASN A 322 13.51 -30.57 6.43
N GLY A 323 13.19 -29.46 5.76
CA GLY A 323 11.82 -29.04 5.45
C GLY A 323 11.02 -28.56 6.66
N GLU A 324 11.64 -28.37 7.83
CA GLU A 324 10.97 -27.99 9.07
C GLU A 324 11.10 -26.49 9.37
N LEU A 325 10.09 -25.92 10.03
CA LEU A 325 10.12 -24.55 10.54
C LEU A 325 10.90 -24.46 11.85
N ASN A 326 11.66 -23.38 12.05
CA ASN A 326 12.37 -23.08 13.30
C ASN A 326 13.27 -24.22 13.82
N LYS A 327 13.88 -25.01 12.93
CA LYS A 327 14.71 -26.14 13.34
C LYS A 327 15.94 -26.25 12.47
N ILE A 328 17.06 -25.77 13.01
CA ILE A 328 18.36 -25.77 12.34
C ILE A 328 19.40 -26.54 13.14
N ARG A 329 20.39 -27.09 12.46
CA ARG A 329 21.51 -27.76 13.10
C ARG A 329 22.53 -26.74 13.60
N ASN A 330 22.79 -26.74 14.90
CA ASN A 330 23.86 -25.99 15.50
C ASN A 330 25.20 -26.66 15.14
N GLN A 331 26.07 -25.95 14.42
CA GLN A 331 27.35 -26.48 13.94
C GLN A 331 28.40 -26.62 15.05
N LEU A 332 28.19 -26.00 16.21
CA LEU A 332 29.07 -26.16 17.38
C LEU A 332 28.77 -27.45 18.15
N THR A 333 27.50 -27.84 18.25
CA THR A 333 27.07 -29.01 19.04
C THR A 333 26.66 -30.21 18.19
N GLY A 334 26.35 -29.99 16.91
CA GLY A 334 25.80 -30.99 16.00
C GLY A 334 24.29 -31.24 16.19
N GLU A 335 23.65 -30.62 17.19
CA GLU A 335 22.26 -30.83 17.55
C GLU A 335 21.31 -29.90 16.82
N TYR A 336 20.06 -30.33 16.64
CA TYR A 336 19.00 -29.50 16.07
C TYR A 336 18.30 -28.68 17.14
N GLY A 337 18.03 -27.41 16.84
CA GLY A 337 17.28 -26.54 17.75
C GLY A 337 16.70 -25.30 17.07
N PRO A 338 16.01 -24.45 17.86
CA PRO A 338 15.41 -23.22 17.38
C PRO A 338 16.42 -22.25 16.77
N VAL A 339 16.00 -21.54 15.72
CA VAL A 339 16.82 -20.53 15.03
C VAL A 339 17.30 -19.43 16.00
N PRO A 340 16.44 -18.83 16.86
CA PRO A 340 16.90 -17.84 17.84
C PRO A 340 17.87 -18.41 18.87
N GLY A 341 17.67 -19.67 19.29
CA GLY A 341 18.54 -20.33 20.27
C GLY A 341 19.93 -20.58 19.71
N THR A 342 20.01 -21.11 18.49
CA THR A 342 21.26 -21.37 17.79
C THR A 342 22.02 -20.08 17.47
N ALA A 343 21.33 -19.03 17.00
CA ALA A 343 21.96 -17.73 16.73
C ALA A 343 22.52 -17.07 18.00
N ARG A 344 21.81 -17.18 19.14
CA ARG A 344 22.35 -16.74 20.45
C ARG A 344 23.59 -17.52 20.86
N ALA A 345 23.61 -18.84 20.65
CA ALA A 345 24.78 -19.67 20.94
C ALA A 345 25.98 -19.26 20.08
N TYR A 346 25.79 -19.00 18.78
CA TYR A 346 26.83 -18.49 17.90
C TYR A 346 27.35 -17.11 18.35
N LYS A 347 26.45 -16.17 18.67
CA LYS A 347 26.84 -14.86 19.20
C LYS A 347 27.68 -14.97 20.47
N ALA A 348 27.27 -15.81 21.43
CA ALA A 348 28.00 -16.03 22.68
C ALA A 348 29.38 -16.66 22.43
N ALA A 349 29.51 -17.51 21.42
CA ALA A 349 30.77 -18.12 21.00
C ALA A 349 31.63 -17.24 20.07
N GLY A 350 31.18 -16.01 19.75
CA GLY A 350 31.87 -15.13 18.80
C GLY A 350 31.80 -15.58 17.33
N VAL A 351 30.95 -16.56 17.03
CA VAL A 351 30.77 -17.11 15.69
C VAL A 351 29.84 -16.22 14.88
N GLN A 352 30.34 -15.74 13.75
CA GLN A 352 29.58 -14.97 12.79
C GLN A 352 28.84 -15.90 11.83
N TRP A 353 27.66 -15.48 11.38
CA TRP A 353 26.82 -16.30 10.51
C TRP A 353 26.15 -15.48 9.42
N VAL A 354 25.68 -16.18 8.39
CA VAL A 354 24.98 -15.63 7.24
C VAL A 354 23.64 -16.35 7.05
N VAL A 355 22.66 -15.66 6.46
CA VAL A 355 21.44 -16.30 5.93
C VAL A 355 21.67 -16.55 4.45
N VAL A 356 21.27 -17.72 3.96
CA VAL A 356 21.13 -18.00 2.54
C VAL A 356 19.66 -18.23 2.25
N GLY A 357 19.08 -17.45 1.35
CA GLY A 357 17.67 -17.55 0.96
C GLY A 357 17.50 -17.59 -0.56
N ASP A 358 16.25 -17.71 -0.99
CA ASP A 358 15.91 -17.84 -2.41
C ASP A 358 15.53 -16.47 -3.02
N GLU A 359 14.54 -16.42 -3.90
CA GLU A 359 14.02 -15.21 -4.51
C GLU A 359 13.07 -14.44 -3.58
N ASN A 360 12.95 -13.13 -3.83
CA ASN A 360 12.05 -12.19 -3.16
C ASN A 360 12.15 -12.22 -1.61
N TYR A 361 13.37 -12.37 -1.09
CA TYR A 361 13.58 -12.45 0.35
C TYR A 361 13.22 -11.13 1.04
N GLY A 362 12.45 -11.22 2.12
CA GLY A 362 11.92 -10.05 2.83
C GLY A 362 10.55 -9.58 2.32
N GLU A 363 9.89 -10.36 1.45
CA GLU A 363 8.54 -10.09 0.96
C GLU A 363 7.52 -9.90 2.10
N GLY A 364 6.64 -8.91 1.92
CA GLY A 364 5.52 -8.63 2.82
C GLY A 364 5.71 -7.37 3.66
N SER A 365 5.34 -7.45 4.94
CA SER A 365 5.23 -6.29 5.83
C SER A 365 6.58 -5.58 6.06
N SER A 366 6.59 -4.24 6.02
CA SER A 366 7.74 -3.35 6.21
C SER A 366 8.24 -3.30 7.65
N ARG A 367 8.67 -4.45 8.18
CA ARG A 367 9.16 -4.61 9.56
C ARG A 367 10.67 -4.47 9.59
N GLU A 368 11.17 -3.30 9.98
CA GLU A 368 12.62 -3.05 10.15
C GLU A 368 13.30 -4.05 11.11
N HIS A 369 12.52 -4.62 12.04
CA HIS A 369 12.93 -5.70 12.93
C HIS A 369 13.51 -6.91 12.17
N ALA A 370 13.04 -7.19 10.95
CA ALA A 370 13.58 -8.25 10.09
C ALA A 370 15.06 -8.03 9.74
N ALA A 371 15.54 -6.77 9.73
CA ALA A 371 16.95 -6.43 9.54
C ALA A 371 17.71 -6.27 10.87
N LEU A 372 17.07 -5.66 11.89
CA LEU A 372 17.68 -5.41 13.19
C LEU A 372 17.98 -6.69 13.97
N GLU A 373 17.09 -7.67 13.93
CA GLU A 373 17.24 -8.90 14.72
C GLU A 373 18.42 -9.78 14.28
N PRO A 374 18.62 -10.06 12.96
CA PRO A 374 19.84 -10.72 12.51
C PRO A 374 21.10 -10.00 12.97
N ARG A 375 21.11 -8.66 12.87
CA ARG A 375 22.24 -7.84 13.27
C ARG A 375 22.49 -7.89 14.77
N HIS A 376 21.43 -7.91 15.58
CA HIS A 376 21.51 -8.07 17.03
C HIS A 376 22.08 -9.44 17.41
N LEU A 377 21.68 -10.50 16.70
CA LEU A 377 22.09 -11.89 16.98
C LEU A 377 23.42 -12.31 16.33
N GLY A 378 24.21 -11.35 15.83
CA GLY A 378 25.57 -11.62 15.31
C GLY A 378 25.63 -11.99 13.83
N GLY A 379 24.53 -11.89 13.11
CA GLY A 379 24.48 -12.06 11.66
C GLY A 379 25.30 -11.00 10.93
N ARG A 380 25.84 -11.38 9.77
CA ARG A 380 26.73 -10.54 8.97
C ARG A 380 26.23 -10.25 7.57
N ALA A 381 25.61 -11.23 6.94
CA ALA A 381 25.10 -11.08 5.58
C ALA A 381 23.84 -11.91 5.40
N ILE A 382 23.00 -11.43 4.48
CA ILE A 382 21.88 -12.17 3.92
C ILE A 382 22.19 -12.27 2.43
N ILE A 383 22.34 -13.49 1.94
CA ILE A 383 22.70 -13.81 0.56
C ILE A 383 21.51 -14.50 -0.08
N VAL A 384 20.87 -13.82 -1.02
CA VAL A 384 19.61 -14.25 -1.62
C VAL A 384 19.69 -14.05 -3.13
N LYS A 385 18.85 -14.75 -3.91
CA LYS A 385 18.80 -14.53 -5.36
C LYS A 385 18.21 -13.17 -5.70
N SER A 386 17.23 -12.72 -4.92
CA SER A 386 16.64 -11.37 -5.00
C SER A 386 16.02 -10.95 -3.67
N PHE A 387 15.95 -9.64 -3.43
CA PHE A 387 15.30 -9.04 -2.27
C PHE A 387 13.98 -8.40 -2.66
N ALA A 388 13.02 -8.39 -1.74
CA ALA A 388 11.92 -7.43 -1.76
C ALA A 388 12.44 -6.02 -1.42
N ARG A 389 11.72 -4.98 -1.84
CA ARG A 389 12.16 -3.57 -1.71
C ARG A 389 12.04 -3.03 -0.29
#